data_AF-A0A7X8VJ73-F1
#
_entry.id   AF-A0A7X8VJ73-F1
#
_cell.length_a   1.000
_cell.length_b   1.000
_cell.length_c   1.000
_cell.angle_alpha   90.00
_cell.angle_beta   90.00
_cell.angle_gamma   90.00
#
_symmetry.space_group_name_H-M   'P 1'
#
loop_
_entity.id
_entity.type
_entity.pdbx_description
1 polymer ?
#
loop_
_entity_poly.entity_id
_entity_poly.type
_entity_poly.pdbx_seq_one_letter_code
_entity_poly.pdbx_strand_id
1 'polypeptide(L)'
;MTLESSVQRSPSLLDASCEVYVHELAALSPTDATAWGIPGFEGELQDFSPDYWNAVAERNRDMVADVDAFDDGTDDNDDDEDFDDVDRVTAEVLRDRVCLDLALHHQGETLRLLNNIESPVQTIRDTFLIMPNESDEDLENIRERLSRVPDSLHGYCESLAESASQGRVAAIRQIEEVISQCEDLAEPDSVLENLGLSEADPVVEEAQEAFARVGAWLGEQLAPHAPHEDAVGRDRYEQFSHLHVGEFVDLDEAYRWSLEQLREIDAEQQQLATTLYGAGTTVKESLKKLNADERYLIRGTDALQEWMQDIADKAIKDLNGKYFQIPEQANTI
;
A
#
# COMPACT_ATOMS: atom_id res chain seq x y z
N MET A 1 16.01 -33.71 -12.95
CA MET A 1 17.03 -32.64 -13.01
C MET A 1 17.30 -32.23 -11.59
N THR A 2 18.39 -32.73 -11.03
CA THR A 2 18.96 -32.22 -9.78
C THR A 2 19.39 -30.79 -10.04
N LEU A 3 18.72 -29.83 -9.40
CA LEU A 3 19.19 -28.45 -9.35
C LEU A 3 20.57 -28.48 -8.73
N GLU A 4 21.56 -28.03 -9.51
CA GLU A 4 22.88 -27.74 -9.00
C GLU A 4 22.72 -26.78 -7.82
N SER A 5 23.41 -27.11 -6.72
CA SER A 5 23.78 -26.21 -5.64
C SER A 5 23.76 -24.76 -6.12
N SER A 6 22.85 -23.93 -5.61
CA SER A 6 22.81 -22.50 -5.90
C SER A 6 24.20 -21.93 -5.64
N VAL A 7 24.93 -21.62 -6.70
CA VAL A 7 26.15 -20.82 -6.60
C VAL A 7 25.70 -19.53 -5.94
N GLN A 8 26.29 -19.20 -4.79
CA GLN A 8 25.97 -17.96 -4.10
C GLN A 8 26.37 -16.81 -5.03
N ARG A 9 25.36 -16.11 -5.59
CA ARG A 9 25.55 -14.95 -6.45
C ARG A 9 26.31 -13.89 -5.63
N SER A 10 27.39 -13.35 -6.20
CA SER A 10 28.05 -12.19 -5.63
C SER A 10 27.22 -10.95 -5.97
N PRO A 11 26.90 -10.07 -5.01
CA PRO A 11 26.15 -8.85 -5.31
C PRO A 11 26.86 -7.98 -6.34
N SER A 12 26.09 -7.46 -7.29
CA SER A 12 26.53 -6.50 -8.31
C SER A 12 26.65 -5.08 -7.72
N LEU A 13 27.14 -4.14 -8.52
CA LEU A 13 27.11 -2.72 -8.15
C LEU A 13 25.67 -2.19 -8.08
N LEU A 14 24.79 -2.69 -8.96
CA LEU A 14 23.38 -2.34 -8.94
C LEU A 14 22.71 -2.82 -7.64
N ASP A 15 22.95 -4.06 -7.21
CA ASP A 15 22.45 -4.56 -5.93
C ASP A 15 22.91 -3.67 -4.76
N ALA A 16 24.21 -3.34 -4.72
CA ALA A 16 24.76 -2.50 -3.66
C ALA A 16 24.15 -1.09 -3.65
N SER A 17 23.86 -0.52 -4.82
CA SER A 17 23.17 0.77 -4.91
C SER A 17 21.72 0.67 -4.43
N CYS A 18 21.00 -0.39 -4.79
CA CYS A 18 19.63 -0.65 -4.31
C CYS A 18 19.55 -0.75 -2.78
N GLU A 19 20.52 -1.41 -2.14
CA GLU A 19 20.59 -1.50 -0.67
C GLU A 19 20.73 -0.11 -0.03
N VAL A 20 21.62 0.74 -0.58
CA VAL A 20 21.79 2.11 -0.10
C VAL A 20 20.52 2.93 -0.33
N TYR A 21 19.92 2.81 -1.51
CA TYR A 21 18.69 3.49 -1.88
C TYR A 21 17.53 3.18 -0.92
N VAL A 22 17.31 1.91 -0.58
CA VAL A 22 16.26 1.52 0.38
C VAL A 22 16.51 2.12 1.76
N HIS A 23 17.75 2.15 2.24
CA HIS A 23 18.08 2.77 3.53
C HIS A 23 17.92 4.29 3.53
N GLU A 24 18.22 4.96 2.42
CA GLU A 24 18.00 6.40 2.27
C GLU A 24 16.51 6.74 2.18
N LEU A 25 15.72 5.93 1.47
CA LEU A 25 14.26 6.04 1.47
C LEU A 25 13.69 5.82 2.87
N ALA A 26 14.19 4.84 3.63
CA ALA A 26 13.77 4.60 5.00
C ALA A 26 14.00 5.82 5.91
N ALA A 27 15.08 6.56 5.68
CA ALA A 27 15.37 7.80 6.40
C ALA A 27 14.45 8.97 5.98
N LEU A 28 14.04 9.03 4.71
CA LEU A 28 13.07 10.02 4.22
C LEU A 28 11.65 9.71 4.68
N SER A 29 11.28 8.42 4.70
CA SER A 29 9.94 7.91 4.98
C SER A 29 9.93 6.92 6.16
N PRO A 30 10.05 7.40 7.42
CA PRO A 30 10.07 6.55 8.61
C PRO A 30 8.89 5.57 8.77
N THR A 31 7.70 5.88 8.26
CA THR A 31 6.59 4.91 8.29
C THR A 31 6.86 3.69 7.41
N ASP A 32 7.51 3.90 6.26
CA ASP A 32 7.89 2.82 5.35
C ASP A 32 9.03 2.01 5.95
N ALA A 33 9.98 2.66 6.63
CA ALA A 33 11.02 1.97 7.38
C ALA A 33 10.43 0.99 8.40
N THR A 34 9.41 1.42 9.17
CA THR A 34 8.67 0.54 10.09
C THR A 34 7.98 -0.61 9.35
N ALA A 35 7.29 -0.35 8.25
CA ALA A 35 6.61 -1.37 7.47
C ALA A 35 7.56 -2.41 6.84
N TRP A 36 8.76 -1.99 6.44
CA TRP A 36 9.81 -2.84 5.89
C TRP A 36 10.64 -3.55 6.97
N GLY A 37 10.45 -3.20 8.24
CA GLY A 37 11.23 -3.76 9.36
C GLY A 37 12.68 -3.25 9.42
N ILE A 38 12.94 -2.04 8.89
CA ILE A 38 14.24 -1.37 8.96
C ILE A 38 14.32 -0.57 10.27
N PRO A 39 15.24 -0.94 11.19
CA PRO A 39 15.32 -0.31 12.51
C PRO A 39 15.99 1.07 12.46
N GLY A 40 15.82 1.85 13.52
CA GLY A 40 16.51 3.14 13.74
C GLY A 40 15.67 4.39 13.45
N PHE A 41 14.40 4.20 13.10
CA PHE A 41 13.45 5.28 12.74
C PHE A 41 12.12 5.16 13.51
N GLU A 42 12.07 4.36 14.58
CA GLU A 42 10.85 3.97 15.29
C GLU A 42 10.09 5.18 15.87
N GLY A 43 10.81 6.18 16.38
CA GLY A 43 10.24 7.44 16.89
C GLY A 43 10.07 8.55 15.84
N GLU A 44 10.55 8.34 14.62
CA GLU A 44 10.54 9.35 13.54
C GLU A 44 9.22 9.31 12.74
N LEU A 45 8.89 10.43 12.09
CA LEU A 45 7.71 10.56 11.21
C LEU A 45 8.02 11.60 10.13
N GLN A 46 7.79 11.25 8.87
CA GLN A 46 7.90 12.20 7.76
C GLN A 46 6.80 13.27 7.82
N ASP A 47 7.06 14.44 7.26
CA ASP A 47 6.17 15.59 7.40
C ASP A 47 5.10 15.74 6.30
N PHE A 48 5.12 14.88 5.28
CA PHE A 48 4.24 14.92 4.10
C PHE A 48 4.17 16.29 3.38
N SER A 49 5.14 17.17 3.64
CA SER A 49 5.25 18.49 3.02
C SER A 49 5.64 18.40 1.54
N PRO A 50 5.50 19.49 0.78
CA PRO A 50 6.07 19.56 -0.56
C PRO A 50 7.58 19.25 -0.59
N ASP A 51 8.33 19.69 0.43
CA ASP A 51 9.77 19.45 0.54
C ASP A 51 10.09 17.97 0.76
N TYR A 52 9.31 17.26 1.56
CA TYR A 52 9.41 15.80 1.68
C TYR A 52 9.21 15.10 0.33
N TRP A 53 8.13 15.43 -0.38
CA TRP A 53 7.86 14.81 -1.69
C TRP A 53 8.93 15.15 -2.73
N ASN A 54 9.51 16.35 -2.67
CA ASN A 54 10.63 16.75 -3.51
C ASN A 54 11.90 15.95 -3.19
N ALA A 55 12.20 15.71 -1.91
CA ALA A 55 13.34 14.92 -1.48
C ALA A 55 13.23 13.45 -1.92
N VAL A 56 12.04 12.83 -1.78
CA VAL A 56 11.78 11.49 -2.32
C VAL A 56 11.97 11.48 -3.84
N ALA A 57 11.41 12.46 -4.55
CA ALA A 57 11.58 12.55 -6.00
C ALA A 57 13.04 12.80 -6.43
N GLU A 58 13.82 13.55 -5.68
CA GLU A 58 15.25 13.72 -5.94
C GLU A 58 15.99 12.39 -5.80
N ARG A 59 15.74 11.64 -4.72
CA ARG A 59 16.38 10.35 -4.53
C ARG A 59 15.99 9.33 -5.61
N ASN A 60 14.73 9.34 -6.02
CA ASN A 60 14.24 8.53 -7.13
C ASN A 60 14.96 8.87 -8.45
N ARG A 61 15.24 10.15 -8.73
CA ARG A 61 16.01 10.55 -9.93
C ARG A 61 17.45 10.04 -9.88
N ASP A 62 18.08 10.14 -8.72
CA ASP A 62 19.45 9.66 -8.55
C ASP A 62 19.53 8.14 -8.75
N MET A 63 18.55 7.38 -8.23
CA MET A 63 18.52 5.92 -8.46
C MET A 63 18.38 5.57 -9.95
N VAL A 64 17.50 6.25 -10.68
CA VAL A 64 17.38 6.03 -12.15
C VAL A 64 18.70 6.37 -12.85
N ALA A 65 19.36 7.46 -12.46
CA ALA A 65 20.66 7.83 -13.01
C ALA A 65 21.76 6.80 -12.70
N ASP A 66 21.74 6.21 -11.49
CA ASP A 66 22.65 5.13 -11.12
C ASP A 66 22.39 3.88 -11.98
N VAL A 67 21.14 3.48 -12.20
CA VAL A 67 20.79 2.35 -13.08
C VAL A 67 21.32 2.57 -14.49
N ASP A 68 21.08 3.76 -15.07
CA ASP A 68 21.53 4.08 -16.42
C ASP A 68 23.07 4.13 -16.51
N ALA A 69 23.75 4.63 -15.47
CA ALA A 69 25.21 4.67 -15.43
C ALA A 69 25.85 3.27 -15.33
N PHE A 70 25.20 2.31 -14.65
CA PHE A 70 25.69 0.93 -14.57
C PHE A 70 25.36 0.10 -15.81
N ASP A 71 24.31 0.46 -16.56
CA ASP A 71 23.93 -0.21 -17.82
C ASP A 71 24.73 0.33 -19.03
N ASP A 72 25.16 1.60 -18.99
CA ASP A 72 26.03 2.22 -20.00
C ASP A 72 27.48 1.69 -19.87
N GLY A 73 27.72 0.47 -20.37
CA GLY A 73 29.02 -0.24 -20.46
C GLY A 73 30.09 0.49 -21.28
N THR A 74 30.50 1.68 -20.86
CA THR A 74 31.42 2.58 -21.57
C THR A 74 32.90 2.37 -21.21
N ASP A 75 33.26 1.24 -20.60
CA ASP A 75 34.66 0.82 -20.49
C ASP A 75 35.09 0.12 -21.79
N ASP A 76 36.21 0.55 -22.39
CA ASP A 76 36.85 -0.06 -23.58
C ASP A 76 37.35 -1.51 -23.32
N ASN A 77 36.97 -2.12 -22.19
CA ASN A 77 37.29 -3.47 -21.76
C ASN A 77 36.01 -4.33 -21.69
N ASP A 78 35.39 -4.54 -22.86
CA ASP A 78 34.32 -5.54 -23.08
C ASP A 78 34.85 -6.96 -22.80
N ASP A 79 34.77 -7.39 -21.55
CA ASP A 79 34.73 -8.81 -21.16
C ASP A 79 33.45 -9.00 -20.31
N ASP A 80 32.41 -9.57 -20.95
CA ASP A 80 31.21 -10.19 -20.35
C ASP A 80 30.21 -9.27 -19.60
N GLU A 81 29.04 -9.05 -20.22
CA GLU A 81 27.75 -8.55 -19.67
C GLU A 81 27.77 -8.02 -18.21
N ASP A 82 27.92 -6.70 -18.02
CA ASP A 82 27.92 -6.05 -16.69
C ASP A 82 26.68 -6.39 -15.84
N PHE A 83 25.54 -6.61 -16.49
CA PHE A 83 24.31 -7.08 -15.87
C PHE A 83 24.09 -8.57 -16.15
N ASP A 84 23.97 -9.35 -15.08
CA ASP A 84 23.41 -10.69 -15.18
C ASP A 84 21.87 -10.65 -15.31
N ASP A 85 21.24 -11.83 -15.43
CA ASP A 85 19.79 -11.92 -15.60
C ASP A 85 19.00 -11.33 -14.42
N VAL A 86 19.58 -11.29 -13.21
CA VAL A 86 18.95 -10.67 -12.04
C VAL A 86 19.04 -9.16 -12.15
N ASP A 87 20.21 -8.63 -12.49
CA ASP A 87 20.43 -7.19 -12.67
C ASP A 87 19.53 -6.62 -13.78
N ARG A 88 19.33 -7.36 -14.88
CA ARG A 88 18.39 -6.96 -15.95
C ARG A 88 16.96 -6.78 -15.43
N VAL A 89 16.47 -7.75 -14.64
CA VAL A 89 15.14 -7.66 -14.03
C VAL A 89 15.09 -6.49 -13.05
N THR A 90 16.10 -6.33 -12.20
CA THR A 90 16.18 -5.21 -11.25
C THR A 90 16.16 -3.86 -11.97
N ALA A 91 16.96 -3.69 -13.02
CA ALA A 91 17.03 -2.47 -13.80
C ALA A 91 15.70 -2.17 -14.52
N GLU A 92 15.07 -3.18 -15.13
CA GLU A 92 13.75 -3.03 -15.77
C GLU A 92 12.68 -2.59 -14.76
N VAL A 93 12.63 -3.24 -13.59
CA VAL A 93 11.66 -2.90 -12.53
C VAL A 93 11.92 -1.51 -11.96
N LEU A 94 13.18 -1.15 -11.69
CA LEU A 94 13.52 0.19 -11.17
C LEU A 94 13.16 1.28 -12.18
N ARG A 95 13.53 1.11 -13.45
CA ARG A 95 13.19 2.08 -14.50
C ARG A 95 11.69 2.25 -14.60
N ASP A 96 10.93 1.15 -14.59
CA ASP A 96 9.48 1.22 -14.71
C ASP A 96 8.82 1.86 -13.48
N ARG A 97 9.11 1.35 -12.27
CA ARG A 97 8.45 1.81 -11.02
C ARG A 97 8.90 3.22 -10.63
N VAL A 98 10.20 3.47 -10.59
CA VAL A 98 10.74 4.75 -10.11
C VAL A 98 10.42 5.87 -11.11
N CYS A 99 10.44 5.61 -12.42
CA CYS A 99 10.02 6.62 -13.39
C CYS A 99 8.50 6.91 -13.31
N LEU A 100 7.68 5.91 -12.99
CA LEU A 100 6.25 6.14 -12.76
C LEU A 100 6.01 7.03 -11.53
N ASP A 101 6.71 6.78 -10.42
CA ASP A 101 6.64 7.64 -9.23
C ASP A 101 7.06 9.08 -9.55
N LEU A 102 8.14 9.24 -10.33
CA LEU A 102 8.56 10.56 -10.82
C LEU A 102 7.50 11.22 -11.71
N ALA A 103 6.85 10.46 -12.59
CA ALA A 103 5.78 10.97 -13.44
C ALA A 103 4.57 11.45 -12.61
N LEU A 104 4.16 10.68 -11.60
CA LEU A 104 3.10 11.05 -10.66
C LEU A 104 3.47 12.32 -9.87
N HIS A 105 4.68 12.39 -9.35
CA HIS A 105 5.20 13.58 -8.68
C HIS A 105 5.22 14.81 -9.60
N HIS A 106 5.71 14.68 -10.83
CA HIS A 106 5.72 15.76 -11.82
C HIS A 106 4.30 16.24 -12.20
N GLN A 107 3.31 15.36 -12.14
CA GLN A 107 1.90 15.70 -12.34
C GLN A 107 1.23 16.27 -11.08
N GLY A 108 1.96 16.38 -9.96
CA GLY A 108 1.47 16.89 -8.68
C GLY A 108 0.56 15.92 -7.94
N GLU A 109 0.61 14.62 -8.27
CA GLU A 109 -0.22 13.60 -7.63
C GLU A 109 0.17 13.39 -6.16
N THR A 110 1.46 13.43 -5.86
CA THR A 110 1.99 13.29 -4.49
C THR A 110 1.47 14.39 -3.56
N LEU A 111 1.19 15.58 -4.08
CA LEU A 111 0.67 16.72 -3.30
C LEU A 111 -0.85 16.67 -3.09
N ARG A 112 -1.59 15.81 -3.79
CA ARG A 112 -3.06 15.70 -3.69
C ARG A 112 -3.56 14.35 -3.20
N LEU A 113 -2.71 13.62 -2.49
CA LEU A 113 -3.06 12.34 -1.91
C LEU A 113 -4.13 12.54 -0.85
N LEU A 114 -5.39 12.36 -1.24
CA LEU A 114 -6.55 12.40 -0.36
C LEU A 114 -7.60 11.44 -0.91
N ASN A 115 -7.80 10.34 -0.20
CA ASN A 115 -8.86 9.37 -0.44
C ASN A 115 -9.22 8.65 0.87
N ASN A 116 -10.23 7.81 0.81
CA ASN A 116 -10.81 7.17 1.99
C ASN A 116 -10.01 6.00 2.58
N ILE A 117 -8.96 5.52 1.92
CA ILE A 117 -8.30 4.25 2.28
C ILE A 117 -6.79 4.38 2.46
N GLU A 118 -6.13 5.17 1.62
CA GLU A 118 -4.67 5.26 1.56
C GLU A 118 -4.25 6.68 1.20
N SER A 119 -4.11 7.51 2.23
CA SER A 119 -3.58 8.87 2.18
C SER A 119 -2.85 9.19 3.50
N PRO A 120 -2.15 10.34 3.63
CA PRO A 120 -1.34 10.64 4.80
C PRO A 120 -2.06 10.49 6.15
N VAL A 121 -3.36 10.79 6.23
CA VAL A 121 -4.15 10.56 7.45
C VAL A 121 -4.17 9.09 7.86
N GLN A 122 -4.41 8.17 6.91
CA GLN A 122 -4.42 6.74 7.17
C GLN A 122 -3.01 6.22 7.40
N THR A 123 -2.01 6.68 6.64
CA THR A 123 -0.61 6.28 6.83
C THR A 123 -0.09 6.61 8.24
N ILE A 124 -0.39 7.83 8.73
CA ILE A 124 -0.01 8.24 10.09
C ILE A 124 -0.74 7.40 11.14
N ARG A 125 -2.03 7.12 10.97
CA ARG A 125 -2.79 6.26 11.89
C ARG A 125 -2.24 4.82 11.91
N ASP A 126 -2.08 4.22 10.74
CA ASP A 126 -1.84 2.79 10.57
C ASP A 126 -0.44 2.39 10.99
N THR A 127 0.53 3.31 10.95
CA THR A 127 1.89 3.01 11.42
C THR A 127 1.91 2.60 12.89
N PHE A 128 1.03 3.17 13.74
CA PHE A 128 0.95 2.81 15.15
C PHE A 128 0.37 1.41 15.39
N LEU A 129 -0.38 0.85 14.43
CA LEU A 129 -0.95 -0.50 14.53
C LEU A 129 0.09 -1.61 14.35
N ILE A 130 1.23 -1.27 13.74
CA ILE A 130 2.31 -2.22 13.44
C ILE A 130 3.57 -1.97 14.28
N MET A 131 3.60 -0.91 15.07
CA MET A 131 4.67 -0.68 16.04
C MET A 131 4.55 -1.68 17.20
N PRO A 132 5.67 -2.26 17.68
CA PRO A 132 5.69 -2.97 18.95
C PRO A 132 5.20 -2.07 20.09
N ASN A 133 4.61 -2.66 21.13
CA ASN A 133 4.12 -1.93 22.32
C ASN A 133 4.30 -2.74 23.62
N GLU A 134 5.28 -3.65 23.65
CA GLU A 134 5.45 -4.62 24.74
C GLU A 134 6.43 -4.15 25.82
N SER A 135 7.35 -3.24 25.48
CA SER A 135 8.41 -2.74 26.37
C SER A 135 8.34 -1.23 26.61
N ASP A 136 9.03 -0.75 27.65
CA ASP A 136 9.13 0.69 27.93
C ASP A 136 9.80 1.47 26.78
N GLU A 137 10.73 0.84 26.05
CA GLU A 137 11.39 1.41 24.87
C GLU A 137 10.39 1.54 23.71
N ASP A 138 9.56 0.52 23.49
CA ASP A 138 8.51 0.55 22.48
C ASP A 138 7.51 1.69 22.72
N LEU A 139 7.09 1.86 23.98
CA LEU A 139 6.17 2.91 24.38
C LEU A 139 6.81 4.31 24.25
N GLU A 140 8.11 4.45 24.47
CA GLU A 140 8.82 5.71 24.22
C GLU A 140 8.90 6.03 22.73
N ASN A 141 9.16 5.05 21.87
CA ASN A 141 9.14 5.22 20.41
C ASN A 141 7.75 5.65 19.92
N ILE A 142 6.68 5.03 20.44
CA ILE A 142 5.30 5.44 20.13
C ILE A 142 5.07 6.90 20.57
N ARG A 143 5.50 7.28 21.78
CA ARG A 143 5.37 8.66 22.28
C ARG A 143 6.13 9.64 21.40
N GLU A 144 7.37 9.32 21.01
CA GLU A 144 8.17 10.17 20.13
C GLU A 144 7.49 10.36 18.78
N ARG A 145 7.00 9.28 18.16
CA ARG A 145 6.32 9.37 16.86
C ARG A 145 5.00 10.15 16.96
N LEU A 146 4.20 9.95 18.01
CA LEU A 146 2.99 10.74 18.26
C LEU A 146 3.30 12.24 18.36
N SER A 147 4.42 12.61 18.99
CA SER A 147 4.80 14.03 19.15
C SER A 147 5.06 14.75 17.83
N ARG A 148 5.28 14.01 16.74
CA ARG A 148 5.54 14.52 15.39
C ARG A 148 4.28 14.58 14.51
N VAL A 149 3.18 13.98 14.96
CA VAL A 149 1.90 13.97 14.23
C VAL A 149 1.41 15.39 13.91
N PRO A 150 1.47 16.40 14.81
CA PRO A 150 1.04 17.74 14.49
C PRO A 150 1.80 18.37 13.33
N ASP A 151 3.12 18.25 13.30
CA ASP A 151 3.96 18.80 12.23
C ASP A 151 3.77 18.03 10.91
N SER A 152 3.61 16.71 11.00
CA SER A 152 3.32 15.87 9.84
C SER A 152 1.98 16.17 9.18
N LEU A 153 0.95 16.40 9.99
CA LEU A 153 -0.35 16.85 9.51
C LEU A 153 -0.33 18.29 8.99
N HIS A 154 0.57 19.13 9.51
CA HIS A 154 0.78 20.48 9.00
C HIS A 154 1.37 20.47 7.59
N GLY A 155 2.47 19.74 7.36
CA GLY A 155 3.07 19.60 6.03
C GLY A 155 2.12 18.93 5.03
N TYR A 156 1.30 17.98 5.46
CA TYR A 156 0.21 17.44 4.63
C TYR A 156 -0.77 18.53 4.18
N CYS A 157 -1.22 19.42 5.07
CA CYS A 157 -2.07 20.55 4.70
C CYS A 157 -1.39 21.50 3.71
N GLU A 158 -0.08 21.72 3.83
CA GLU A 158 0.70 22.53 2.88
C GLU A 158 0.69 21.93 1.48
N SER A 159 0.94 20.62 1.37
CA SER A 159 0.86 19.88 0.10
C SER A 159 -0.52 20.01 -0.55
N LEU A 160 -1.58 19.79 0.21
CA LEU A 160 -2.95 19.92 -0.29
C LEU A 160 -3.28 21.35 -0.72
N ALA A 161 -2.82 22.36 0.03
CA ALA A 161 -3.02 23.77 -0.31
C ALA A 161 -2.29 24.14 -1.61
N GLU A 162 -1.06 23.66 -1.80
CA GLU A 162 -0.30 23.87 -3.02
C GLU A 162 -1.02 23.24 -4.23
N SER A 163 -1.47 21.99 -4.10
CA SER A 163 -2.20 21.33 -5.18
C SER A 163 -3.53 22.02 -5.50
N ALA A 164 -4.26 22.47 -4.46
CA ALA A 164 -5.49 23.24 -4.62
C ALA A 164 -5.25 24.57 -5.35
N SER A 165 -4.12 25.25 -5.11
CA SER A 165 -3.74 26.48 -5.81
C SER A 165 -3.55 26.28 -7.32
N GLN A 166 -3.27 25.04 -7.74
CA GLN A 166 -3.14 24.63 -9.14
C GLN A 166 -4.46 24.07 -9.72
N GLY A 167 -5.57 24.17 -8.97
CA GLY A 167 -6.88 23.65 -9.37
C GLY A 167 -7.00 22.13 -9.28
N ARG A 168 -6.12 21.48 -8.53
CA ARG A 168 -6.10 20.01 -8.36
C ARG A 168 -6.56 19.68 -6.95
N VAL A 169 -7.83 19.31 -6.82
CA VAL A 169 -8.47 18.98 -5.54
C VAL A 169 -9.19 17.63 -5.66
N ALA A 170 -9.16 16.83 -4.60
CA ALA A 170 -9.94 15.60 -4.52
C ALA A 170 -11.44 15.88 -4.56
N ALA A 171 -12.24 14.92 -5.01
CA ALA A 171 -13.69 15.06 -5.03
C ALA A 171 -14.24 15.27 -3.61
N ILE A 172 -15.31 16.05 -3.47
CA ILE A 172 -15.89 16.39 -2.17
C ILE A 172 -16.22 15.15 -1.33
N ARG A 173 -16.65 14.06 -1.98
CA ARG A 173 -16.92 12.77 -1.33
C ARG A 173 -15.71 12.24 -0.56
N GLN A 174 -14.52 12.34 -1.15
CA GLN A 174 -13.29 11.86 -0.53
C GLN A 174 -12.88 12.76 0.64
N ILE A 175 -13.08 14.08 0.50
CA ILE A 175 -12.80 15.04 1.56
C ILE A 175 -13.73 14.81 2.75
N GLU A 176 -15.03 14.64 2.53
CA GLU A 176 -16.02 14.35 3.59
C GLU A 176 -15.66 13.05 4.35
N GLU A 177 -15.19 12.03 3.65
CA GLU A 177 -14.79 10.76 4.25
C GLU A 177 -13.52 10.90 5.09
N VAL A 178 -12.50 11.63 4.61
CA VAL A 178 -11.29 11.90 5.41
C VAL A 178 -11.61 12.78 6.62
N ILE A 179 -12.54 13.75 6.49
CA ILE A 179 -13.03 14.54 7.63
C ILE A 179 -13.64 13.61 8.69
N SER A 180 -14.54 12.69 8.29
CA SER A 180 -15.13 11.73 9.22
C SER A 180 -14.08 10.89 9.94
N GLN A 181 -13.04 10.44 9.22
CA GLN A 181 -11.96 9.66 9.84
C GLN A 181 -11.09 10.51 10.79
N CYS A 182 -10.86 11.78 10.48
CA CYS A 182 -10.20 12.71 11.40
C CYS A 182 -11.03 12.95 12.67
N GLU A 183 -12.36 13.02 12.55
CA GLU A 183 -13.27 13.12 13.69
C GLU A 183 -13.19 11.86 14.56
N ASP A 184 -13.29 10.66 13.97
CA ASP A 184 -13.15 9.38 14.69
C ASP A 184 -11.79 9.27 15.43
N LEU A 185 -10.71 9.79 14.84
CA LEU A 185 -9.38 9.82 15.46
C LEU A 185 -9.26 10.83 16.59
N ALA A 186 -10.09 11.87 16.61
CA ALA A 186 -10.11 12.89 17.64
C ALA A 186 -11.05 12.54 18.81
N GLU A 187 -11.94 11.56 18.64
CA GLU A 187 -12.86 11.11 19.67
C GLU A 187 -12.16 10.30 20.79
N PRO A 188 -12.76 10.26 22.00
CA PRO A 188 -12.37 9.30 23.04
C PRO A 188 -12.53 7.85 22.55
N ASP A 189 -11.78 6.92 23.14
CA ASP A 189 -11.73 5.51 22.74
C ASP A 189 -11.20 5.28 21.30
N SER A 190 -10.61 6.30 20.66
CA SER A 190 -9.97 6.16 19.35
C SER A 190 -8.80 5.16 19.41
N VAL A 191 -8.31 4.77 18.24
CA VAL A 191 -7.12 3.92 18.14
C VAL A 191 -5.89 4.53 18.82
N LEU A 192 -5.80 5.87 18.89
CA LEU A 192 -4.66 6.57 19.49
C LEU A 192 -4.61 6.41 21.02
N GLU A 193 -5.75 6.23 21.68
CA GLU A 193 -5.82 5.98 23.13
C GLU A 193 -5.48 4.52 23.49
N ASN A 194 -5.57 3.60 22.52
CA ASN A 194 -5.38 2.16 22.71
C ASN A 194 -3.95 1.69 22.38
N LEU A 195 -2.97 2.59 22.41
CA LEU A 195 -1.56 2.31 22.07
C LEU A 195 -0.71 1.79 23.25
N GLY A 196 -1.31 1.58 24.42
CA GLY A 196 -0.60 1.10 25.63
C GLY A 196 0.07 2.20 26.46
N LEU A 197 -0.08 3.47 26.07
CA LEU A 197 0.34 4.62 26.86
C LEU A 197 -0.57 4.86 28.07
N SER A 198 -0.14 5.73 28.99
CA SER A 198 -0.97 6.10 30.14
C SER A 198 -2.24 6.81 29.71
N GLU A 199 -3.33 6.59 30.45
CA GLU A 199 -4.58 7.35 30.29
C GLU A 199 -4.29 8.86 30.35
N ALA A 200 -4.76 9.62 29.36
CA ALA A 200 -4.49 11.05 29.19
C ALA A 200 -3.00 11.43 29.08
N ASP A 201 -2.19 10.62 28.37
CA ASP A 201 -0.84 11.04 27.96
C ASP A 201 -0.93 12.29 27.06
N PRO A 202 -0.28 13.42 27.41
CA PRO A 202 -0.43 14.68 26.68
C PRO A 202 -0.13 14.58 25.18
N VAL A 203 0.74 13.66 24.77
CA VAL A 203 1.07 13.48 23.35
C VAL A 203 -0.10 12.89 22.54
N VAL A 204 -0.93 12.06 23.19
CA VAL A 204 -2.12 11.48 22.57
C VAL A 204 -3.16 12.57 22.38
N GLU A 205 -3.39 13.39 23.41
CA GLU A 205 -4.29 14.54 23.34
C GLU A 205 -3.87 15.51 22.23
N GLU A 206 -2.57 15.83 22.13
CA GLU A 206 -2.04 16.73 21.11
C GLU A 206 -2.21 16.17 19.68
N ALA A 207 -2.02 14.85 19.51
CA ALA A 207 -2.26 14.17 18.23
C ALA A 207 -3.75 14.15 17.86
N GLN A 208 -4.65 13.85 18.80
CA GLN A 208 -6.11 13.92 18.60
C GLN A 208 -6.55 15.33 18.18
N GLU A 209 -6.05 16.37 18.88
CA GLU A 209 -6.33 17.76 18.51
C GLU A 209 -5.78 18.10 17.12
N ALA A 210 -4.62 17.54 16.72
CA ALA A 210 -4.07 17.74 15.39
C ALA A 210 -4.96 17.16 14.30
N PHE A 211 -5.47 15.94 14.46
CA PHE A 211 -6.45 15.35 13.53
C PHE A 211 -7.74 16.19 13.47
N ALA A 212 -8.27 16.64 14.61
CA ALA A 212 -9.43 17.52 14.65
C ALA A 212 -9.19 18.83 13.87
N ARG A 213 -8.02 19.46 14.04
CA ARG A 213 -7.62 20.67 13.29
C ARG A 213 -7.56 20.42 11.79
N VAL A 214 -7.02 19.28 11.36
CA VAL A 214 -6.98 18.91 9.93
C VAL A 214 -8.39 18.69 9.38
N GLY A 215 -9.26 17.97 10.10
CA GLY A 215 -10.66 17.78 9.69
C GLY A 215 -11.38 19.11 9.49
N ALA A 216 -11.23 20.05 10.43
CA ALA A 216 -11.77 21.40 10.30
C ALA A 216 -11.16 22.15 9.10
N TRP A 217 -9.84 22.10 8.90
CA TRP A 217 -9.16 22.74 7.78
C TRP A 217 -9.62 22.19 6.42
N LEU A 218 -9.78 20.87 6.31
CA LEU A 218 -10.30 20.22 5.10
C LEU A 218 -11.70 20.74 4.75
N GLY A 219 -12.58 20.89 5.75
CA GLY A 219 -13.94 21.41 5.56
C GLY A 219 -13.99 22.91 5.24
N GLU A 220 -13.12 23.71 5.86
CA GLU A 220 -13.14 25.17 5.71
C GLU A 220 -12.35 25.68 4.50
N GLN A 221 -11.20 25.06 4.22
CA GLN A 221 -10.24 25.56 3.22
C GLN A 221 -10.25 24.73 1.94
N LEU A 222 -10.39 23.41 2.01
CA LEU A 222 -10.26 22.54 0.83
C LEU A 222 -11.61 22.24 0.16
N ALA A 223 -12.62 21.84 0.95
CA ALA A 223 -13.95 21.46 0.47
C ALA A 223 -14.63 22.51 -0.43
N PRO A 224 -14.52 23.85 -0.19
CA PRO A 224 -15.12 24.85 -1.07
C PRO A 224 -14.56 24.86 -2.51
N HIS A 225 -13.39 24.26 -2.73
CA HIS A 225 -12.73 24.15 -4.03
C HIS A 225 -12.89 22.78 -4.68
N ALA A 226 -13.54 21.83 -3.99
CA ALA A 226 -13.63 20.45 -4.42
C ALA A 226 -14.66 20.24 -5.53
N PRO A 227 -14.35 19.44 -6.57
CA PRO A 227 -15.35 19.03 -7.55
C PRO A 227 -16.36 18.04 -6.94
N HIS A 228 -17.60 18.09 -7.46
CA HIS A 228 -18.61 17.07 -7.18
C HIS A 228 -18.50 15.83 -8.07
N GLU A 229 -17.78 15.93 -9.18
CA GLU A 229 -17.53 14.81 -10.08
C GLU A 229 -16.42 13.93 -9.52
N ASP A 230 -16.75 12.65 -9.27
CA ASP A 230 -15.80 11.66 -8.75
C ASP A 230 -14.83 11.15 -9.83
N ALA A 231 -15.19 11.29 -11.11
CA ALA A 231 -14.40 10.76 -12.22
C ALA A 231 -13.08 11.52 -12.38
N VAL A 232 -11.97 10.79 -12.39
CA VAL A 232 -10.62 11.35 -12.39
C VAL A 232 -10.09 11.71 -13.79
N GLY A 233 -10.81 11.34 -14.84
CA GLY A 233 -10.39 11.52 -16.23
C GLY A 233 -9.44 10.41 -16.73
N ARG A 234 -9.35 10.27 -18.06
CA ARG A 234 -8.60 9.17 -18.72
C ARG A 234 -7.11 9.21 -18.40
N ASP A 235 -6.48 10.37 -18.57
CA ASP A 235 -5.03 10.50 -18.44
C ASP A 235 -4.55 10.14 -17.04
N ARG A 236 -5.27 10.61 -16.01
CA ARG A 236 -5.00 10.26 -14.62
C ARG A 236 -5.26 8.78 -14.35
N TYR A 237 -6.38 8.25 -14.84
CA TYR A 237 -6.73 6.85 -14.66
C TYR A 237 -5.70 5.90 -15.29
N GLU A 238 -5.15 6.23 -16.45
CA GLU A 238 -4.15 5.40 -17.15
C GLU A 238 -2.84 5.28 -16.34
N GLN A 239 -2.40 6.36 -15.68
CA GLN A 239 -1.21 6.34 -14.81
C GLN A 239 -1.43 5.50 -13.55
N PHE A 240 -2.54 5.70 -12.83
CA PHE A 240 -2.84 4.87 -11.66
C PHE A 240 -3.18 3.43 -12.02
N SER A 241 -3.77 3.18 -13.19
CA SER A 241 -3.92 1.82 -13.71
C SER A 241 -2.56 1.18 -13.93
N HIS A 242 -1.59 1.89 -14.49
CA HIS A 242 -0.23 1.38 -14.65
C HIS A 242 0.43 1.09 -13.29
N LEU A 243 0.26 2.00 -12.32
CA LEU A 243 0.78 1.85 -10.96
C LEU A 243 0.32 0.53 -10.33
N HIS A 244 -0.97 0.22 -10.43
CA HIS A 244 -1.56 -0.95 -9.77
C HIS A 244 -1.50 -2.25 -10.59
N VAL A 245 -1.62 -2.18 -11.92
CA VAL A 245 -1.57 -3.38 -12.79
C VAL A 245 -0.14 -3.83 -13.03
N GLY A 246 0.78 -2.88 -13.07
CA GLY A 246 2.17 -3.15 -13.40
C GLY A 246 2.50 -3.07 -14.88
N GLU A 247 1.52 -2.76 -15.73
CA GLU A 247 1.73 -2.58 -17.17
C GLU A 247 0.72 -1.56 -17.75
N PHE A 248 1.06 -0.93 -18.88
CA PHE A 248 0.12 -0.13 -19.65
C PHE A 248 -0.89 -1.04 -20.36
N VAL A 249 -2.16 -0.91 -20.00
CA VAL A 249 -3.25 -1.67 -20.61
C VAL A 249 -4.13 -0.77 -21.49
N ASP A 250 -4.66 -1.32 -22.59
CA ASP A 250 -5.73 -0.66 -23.34
C ASP A 250 -7.00 -0.66 -22.49
N LEU A 251 -7.32 0.50 -21.90
CA LEU A 251 -8.46 0.68 -21.00
C LEU A 251 -9.80 0.32 -21.64
N ASP A 252 -9.97 0.59 -22.94
CA ASP A 252 -11.22 0.32 -23.65
C ASP A 252 -11.36 -1.17 -23.97
N GLU A 253 -10.27 -1.83 -24.32
CA GLU A 253 -10.20 -3.28 -24.46
C GLU A 253 -10.46 -3.99 -23.13
N ALA A 254 -9.74 -3.61 -22.07
CA ALA A 254 -9.90 -4.16 -20.72
C ALA A 254 -11.34 -4.00 -20.22
N TYR A 255 -11.97 -2.84 -20.46
CA TYR A 255 -13.38 -2.63 -20.13
C TYR A 255 -14.30 -3.60 -20.89
N ARG A 256 -14.14 -3.74 -22.22
CA ARG A 256 -14.98 -4.67 -23.01
C ARG A 256 -14.75 -6.13 -22.61
N TRP A 257 -13.51 -6.51 -22.37
CA TRP A 257 -13.14 -7.85 -21.91
C TRP A 257 -13.77 -8.14 -20.55
N SER A 258 -13.70 -7.22 -19.58
CA SER A 258 -14.29 -7.42 -18.25
C SER A 258 -15.81 -7.59 -18.30
N LEU A 259 -16.50 -6.89 -19.21
CA LEU A 259 -17.94 -7.08 -19.41
C LEU A 259 -18.28 -8.47 -19.93
N GLU A 260 -17.43 -9.08 -20.75
CA GLU A 260 -17.64 -10.44 -21.22
C GLU A 260 -17.34 -11.46 -20.12
N GLN A 261 -16.22 -11.31 -19.41
CA GLN A 261 -15.91 -12.17 -18.25
C GLN A 261 -17.02 -12.12 -17.19
N LEU A 262 -17.60 -10.94 -16.93
CA LEU A 262 -18.72 -10.82 -16.00
C LEU A 262 -19.95 -11.61 -16.46
N ARG A 263 -20.25 -11.62 -17.76
CA ARG A 263 -21.37 -12.42 -18.31
C ARG A 263 -21.10 -13.91 -18.21
N GLU A 264 -19.87 -14.35 -18.48
CA GLU A 264 -19.47 -15.75 -18.34
C GLU A 264 -19.62 -16.21 -16.89
N ILE A 265 -19.09 -15.45 -15.92
CA ILE A 265 -19.20 -15.75 -14.49
C ILE A 265 -20.67 -15.78 -14.04
N ASP A 266 -21.49 -14.81 -14.45
CA ASP A 266 -22.93 -14.79 -14.13
C ASP A 266 -23.65 -16.02 -14.70
N ALA A 267 -23.35 -16.41 -15.93
CA ALA A 267 -23.92 -17.62 -16.56
C ALA A 267 -23.52 -18.90 -15.80
N GLU A 268 -22.26 -19.03 -15.41
CA GLU A 268 -21.77 -20.16 -14.60
C GLU A 268 -22.45 -20.21 -13.23
N GLN A 269 -22.57 -19.06 -12.55
CA GLN A 269 -23.27 -18.97 -11.26
C GLN A 269 -24.74 -19.38 -11.39
N GLN A 270 -25.43 -18.98 -12.46
CA GLN A 270 -26.81 -19.37 -12.72
C GLN A 270 -26.95 -20.88 -13.00
N GLN A 271 -26.01 -21.46 -13.75
CA GLN A 271 -25.98 -22.90 -13.99
C GLN A 271 -25.73 -23.68 -12.69
N LEU A 272 -24.82 -23.21 -11.83
CA LEU A 272 -24.55 -23.81 -10.53
C LEU A 272 -25.76 -23.71 -9.60
N ALA A 273 -26.43 -22.56 -9.55
CA ALA A 273 -27.67 -22.38 -8.80
C ALA A 273 -28.74 -23.41 -9.20
N THR A 274 -28.91 -23.61 -10.51
CA THR A 274 -29.84 -24.62 -11.06
C THR A 274 -29.40 -26.04 -10.72
N THR A 275 -28.10 -26.33 -10.78
CA THR A 275 -27.54 -27.66 -10.48
C THR A 275 -27.72 -28.02 -9.01
N LEU A 276 -27.52 -27.07 -8.10
CA LEU A 276 -27.59 -27.29 -6.66
C LEU A 276 -29.02 -27.35 -6.13
N TYR A 277 -29.91 -26.49 -6.63
CA TYR A 277 -31.23 -26.26 -6.03
C TYR A 277 -32.41 -26.38 -6.99
N GLY A 278 -32.15 -26.74 -8.25
CA GLY A 278 -33.17 -26.94 -9.28
C GLY A 278 -33.51 -25.68 -10.07
N ALA A 279 -34.18 -25.89 -11.21
CA ALA A 279 -34.56 -24.85 -12.15
C ALA A 279 -35.40 -23.75 -11.48
N GLY A 280 -35.09 -22.50 -11.82
CA GLY A 280 -35.78 -21.32 -11.29
C GLY A 280 -35.23 -20.78 -9.97
N THR A 281 -34.23 -21.43 -9.37
CA THR A 281 -33.52 -20.85 -8.21
C THR A 281 -32.52 -19.80 -8.69
N THR A 282 -32.60 -18.59 -8.14
CA THR A 282 -31.64 -17.52 -8.44
C THR A 282 -30.30 -17.73 -7.73
N VAL A 283 -29.26 -17.04 -8.22
CA VAL A 283 -27.94 -17.03 -7.56
C VAL A 283 -28.06 -16.52 -6.11
N LYS A 284 -28.80 -15.42 -5.90
CA LYS A 284 -29.02 -14.84 -4.57
C LYS A 284 -29.73 -15.79 -3.61
N GLU A 285 -30.75 -16.50 -4.07
CA GLU A 285 -31.43 -17.51 -3.24
C GLU A 285 -30.53 -18.70 -2.94
N SER A 286 -29.72 -19.13 -3.91
CA SER A 286 -28.74 -20.21 -3.73
C SER A 286 -27.70 -19.83 -2.67
N LEU A 287 -27.14 -18.62 -2.74
CA LEU A 287 -26.23 -18.08 -1.72
C LEU A 287 -26.90 -18.02 -0.35
N LYS A 288 -28.16 -17.56 -0.26
CA LYS A 288 -28.90 -17.53 1.01
C LYS A 288 -29.07 -18.94 1.59
N LYS A 289 -29.33 -19.95 0.76
CA LYS A 289 -29.45 -21.35 1.20
C LYS A 289 -28.11 -21.89 1.66
N LEU A 290 -27.03 -21.66 0.90
CA LEU A 290 -25.67 -22.09 1.26
C LEU A 290 -25.24 -21.45 2.59
N ASN A 291 -25.44 -20.14 2.76
CA ASN A 291 -25.12 -19.41 3.99
C ASN A 291 -25.93 -19.84 5.21
N ALA A 292 -27.05 -20.55 5.04
CA ALA A 292 -27.89 -21.05 6.12
C ALA A 292 -27.75 -22.57 6.34
N ASP A 293 -26.98 -23.26 5.50
CA ASP A 293 -26.80 -24.71 5.58
C ASP A 293 -25.79 -25.03 6.68
N GLU A 294 -26.24 -25.76 7.71
CA GLU A 294 -25.42 -26.16 8.86
C GLU A 294 -24.12 -26.88 8.46
N ARG A 295 -24.04 -27.47 7.26
CA ARG A 295 -22.80 -28.09 6.75
C ARG A 295 -21.69 -27.10 6.46
N TYR A 296 -22.01 -25.83 6.21
CA TYR A 296 -21.04 -24.77 5.90
C TYR A 296 -20.89 -23.77 7.06
N LEU A 297 -21.51 -24.04 8.21
CA LEU A 297 -21.41 -23.21 9.39
C LEU A 297 -20.38 -23.81 10.37
N ILE A 298 -19.31 -23.05 10.61
CA ILE A 298 -18.32 -23.36 11.63
C ILE A 298 -18.67 -22.54 12.88
N ARG A 299 -18.57 -23.18 14.06
CA ARG A 299 -18.95 -22.57 15.34
C ARG A 299 -17.74 -22.47 16.26
N GLY A 300 -17.38 -21.23 16.60
CA GLY A 300 -16.24 -20.93 17.46
C GLY A 300 -14.95 -20.77 16.66
N THR A 301 -14.03 -19.99 17.21
CA THR A 301 -12.73 -19.66 16.61
C THR A 301 -11.83 -20.88 16.50
N ASP A 302 -11.84 -21.78 17.50
CA ASP A 302 -10.99 -22.98 17.51
C ASP A 302 -11.32 -23.90 16.32
N ALA A 303 -12.62 -24.12 16.07
CA ALA A 303 -13.07 -24.94 14.94
C ALA A 303 -12.79 -24.25 13.59
N LEU A 304 -12.82 -22.92 13.54
CA LEU A 304 -12.45 -22.16 12.35
C LEU A 304 -10.95 -22.28 12.07
N GLN A 305 -10.12 -22.16 13.10
CA GLN A 305 -8.67 -22.32 12.99
C GLN A 305 -8.30 -23.74 12.53
N GLU A 306 -8.89 -24.77 13.16
CA GLU A 306 -8.69 -26.17 12.75
C GLU A 306 -9.07 -26.38 11.28
N TRP A 307 -10.23 -25.87 10.85
CA TRP A 307 -10.65 -25.98 9.46
C TRP A 307 -9.72 -25.25 8.48
N MET A 308 -9.28 -24.02 8.80
CA MET A 308 -8.34 -23.28 7.95
C MET A 308 -7.00 -24.01 7.83
N GLN A 309 -6.50 -24.55 8.94
CA GLN A 309 -5.26 -25.33 8.96
C GLN A 309 -5.38 -26.60 8.12
N ASP A 310 -6.48 -27.34 8.25
CA ASP A 310 -6.73 -28.56 7.46
C ASP A 310 -6.76 -28.26 5.95
N ILE A 311 -7.37 -27.14 5.54
CA ILE A 311 -7.41 -26.72 4.14
C ILE A 311 -6.01 -26.32 3.65
N ALA A 312 -5.26 -25.57 4.46
CA ALA A 312 -3.89 -25.17 4.16
C ALA A 312 -2.95 -26.37 4.00
N ASP A 313 -2.93 -27.27 4.98
CA ASP A 313 -2.11 -28.49 4.98
C ASP A 313 -2.41 -29.35 3.77
N LYS A 314 -3.71 -29.48 3.43
CA LYS A 314 -4.13 -30.20 2.24
C LYS A 314 -3.64 -29.53 0.95
N ALA A 315 -3.75 -28.20 0.85
CA ALA A 315 -3.27 -27.46 -0.32
C ALA A 315 -1.75 -27.63 -0.49
N ILE A 316 -0.97 -27.45 0.58
CA ILE A 316 0.49 -27.67 0.57
C ILE A 316 0.80 -29.08 0.10
N LYS A 317 0.15 -30.10 0.67
CA LYS A 317 0.36 -31.49 0.30
C LYS A 317 0.02 -31.79 -1.16
N ASP A 318 -1.08 -31.25 -1.67
CA ASP A 318 -1.56 -31.53 -3.03
C ASP A 318 -0.74 -30.77 -4.11
N LEU A 319 -0.09 -29.67 -3.73
CA LEU A 319 0.63 -28.77 -4.64
C LEU A 319 2.16 -28.89 -4.58
N ASN A 320 2.75 -29.07 -3.38
CA ASN A 320 4.20 -29.09 -3.18
C ASN A 320 4.84 -30.31 -3.84
N GLY A 321 5.93 -30.08 -4.58
CA GLY A 321 6.65 -31.09 -5.35
C GLY A 321 5.94 -31.56 -6.62
N LYS A 322 4.68 -31.14 -6.85
CA LYS A 322 3.90 -31.47 -8.06
C LYS A 322 3.76 -30.28 -9.01
N TYR A 323 3.30 -29.15 -8.49
CA TYR A 323 3.06 -27.93 -9.27
C TYR A 323 3.94 -26.77 -8.80
N PHE A 324 4.29 -26.75 -7.52
CA PHE A 324 5.14 -25.73 -6.91
C PHE A 324 6.25 -26.36 -6.06
N GLN A 325 7.31 -25.62 -5.80
CA GLN A 325 8.26 -25.91 -4.73
C GLN A 325 7.93 -24.97 -3.57
N ILE A 326 7.38 -25.51 -2.48
CA ILE A 326 6.99 -24.73 -1.31
C ILE A 326 8.09 -24.89 -0.26
N PRO A 327 8.78 -23.79 0.13
CA PRO A 327 9.81 -23.83 1.16
C PRO A 327 9.28 -24.33 2.51
N GLU A 328 10.12 -24.99 3.31
CA GLU A 328 9.70 -25.53 4.60
C GLU A 328 9.17 -24.45 5.56
N GLN A 329 9.70 -23.24 5.47
CA GLN A 329 9.26 -22.07 6.25
C GLN A 329 7.80 -21.69 5.97
N ALA A 330 7.30 -21.99 4.77
CA ALA A 330 5.93 -21.71 4.35
C ALA A 330 4.97 -22.89 4.62
N ASN A 331 5.42 -23.96 5.28
CA ASN A 331 4.58 -25.12 5.61
C ASN A 331 3.75 -24.95 6.89
N THR A 332 3.85 -23.82 7.58
CA THR A 332 3.12 -23.53 8.82
C THR A 332 2.34 -22.24 8.62
N ILE A 333 1.04 -22.25 8.93
CA ILE A 333 0.15 -21.08 8.86
C ILE A 333 -0.17 -20.60 10.28
#